data_AF-A0A939LX46-F1
#
_entry.id   AF-A0A939LX46-F1
#
_cell.length_a   1.000
_cell.length_b   1.000
_cell.length_c   1.000
_cell.angle_alpha   90.00
_cell.angle_beta   90.00
_cell.angle_gamma   90.00
#
_symmetry.space_group_name_H-M   'P 1'
#
loop_
_entity.id
_entity.type
_entity.pdbx_description
1 polymer ?
#
loop_
_entity_poly.entity_id
_entity_poly.type
_entity_poly.pdbx_seq_one_letter_code
_entity_poly.pdbx_strand_id
1 'polypeptide(L)'
;MGTMISLSLNGIDIDYGKNRYWTNHHWLFPPNSITNAVYRYADEVTEVKPAFQVALDEARFRLCHLGYSLHETKTKFERSVARWNRTAELNLTFNEFRDTLTGLDFASLTPAGMEAYGYDFRDLVIERLAGWDADGALLEDFIKEHLDFTLLLRCLAECSDNRQMILRWHHQDLVDSGWATVEDLTEVDREVSIINHTMLIGRLQDYSGAYFVEDFDRWLEAKGVARNTPYSKLEKSGAAKAVTMTLPGAVRNMIHHPENPHNALSDDDLRDSIECLLRVVRHLPTGLPGIT
;
A
#
# COMPACT_ATOMS: atom_id res chain seq x y z
N MET A 1 29.11 8.29 -3.98
CA MET A 1 28.58 7.33 -2.98
C MET A 1 27.07 7.26 -3.18
N GLY A 2 26.42 6.10 -3.02
CA GLY A 2 24.98 6.00 -3.26
C GLY A 2 24.18 6.42 -2.01
N THR A 3 22.98 6.94 -2.23
CA THR A 3 22.07 7.39 -1.16
C THR A 3 20.94 6.37 -0.99
N MET A 4 20.64 6.00 0.25
CA MET A 4 19.64 4.98 0.59
C MET A 4 18.29 5.61 0.92
N ILE A 5 17.22 4.87 0.62
CA ILE A 5 15.87 5.09 1.13
C ILE A 5 15.43 3.77 1.77
N SER A 6 14.84 3.82 2.96
CA SER A 6 14.39 2.61 3.65
C SER A 6 12.98 2.75 4.21
N LEU A 7 12.23 1.67 4.15
CA LEU A 7 11.01 1.47 4.92
C LEU A 7 11.39 0.68 6.16
N SER A 8 11.02 1.19 7.33
CA SER A 8 11.33 0.57 8.62
C SER A 8 10.08 0.38 9.46
N LEU A 9 10.03 -0.72 10.21
CA LEU A 9 9.05 -0.95 11.26
C LEU A 9 9.78 -0.92 12.60
N ASN A 10 9.36 -0.02 13.49
CA ASN A 10 9.99 0.18 14.80
C ASN A 10 11.52 0.40 14.75
N GLY A 11 12.03 0.92 13.63
CA GLY A 11 13.47 1.15 13.43
C GLY A 11 14.27 -0.05 12.93
N ILE A 12 13.61 -1.15 12.56
CA ILE A 12 14.19 -2.24 11.77
C ILE A 12 13.85 -1.97 10.31
N ASP A 13 14.87 -1.85 9.46
CA ASP A 13 14.67 -1.70 8.02
C ASP A 13 14.14 -3.02 7.45
N ILE A 14 12.93 -2.96 6.88
CA ILE A 14 12.20 -4.10 6.33
C ILE A 14 12.22 -4.12 4.81
N ASP A 15 12.39 -2.95 4.19
CA ASP A 15 12.65 -2.81 2.76
C ASP A 15 13.56 -1.61 2.52
N TYR A 16 14.34 -1.64 1.43
CA TYR A 16 15.25 -0.56 1.10
C TYR A 16 15.48 -0.44 -0.40
N GLY A 17 15.97 0.73 -0.80
CA GLY A 17 16.42 1.00 -2.15
C GLY A 17 17.56 2.01 -2.16
N LYS A 18 18.14 2.21 -3.34
CA LYS A 18 19.35 3.01 -3.53
C LYS A 18 19.26 3.86 -4.79
N ASN A 19 19.56 5.14 -4.65
CA ASN A 19 19.54 6.12 -5.74
C ASN A 19 18.18 6.11 -6.48
N ARG A 20 18.12 5.53 -7.69
CA ARG A 20 16.92 5.44 -8.55
C ARG A 20 16.22 4.07 -8.49
N TYR A 21 16.72 3.14 -7.68
CA TYR A 21 16.21 1.78 -7.58
C TYR A 21 15.57 1.58 -6.20
N TRP A 22 14.28 1.90 -6.10
CA TRP A 22 13.49 1.79 -4.89
C TRP A 22 12.02 1.56 -5.23
N THR A 23 11.28 0.99 -4.28
CA THR A 23 9.83 0.78 -4.38
C THR A 23 9.10 1.97 -3.77
N ASN A 24 8.07 2.48 -4.46
CA ASN A 24 7.25 3.55 -3.93
C ASN A 24 6.32 3.01 -2.83
N HIS A 25 6.48 3.50 -1.61
CA HIS A 25 5.69 3.12 -0.44
C HIS A 25 4.71 4.20 0.02
N HIS A 26 4.62 5.34 -0.69
CA HIS A 26 3.81 6.50 -0.28
C HIS A 26 2.33 6.15 -0.03
N TRP A 27 1.76 5.26 -0.85
CA TRP A 27 0.36 4.86 -0.74
C TRP A 27 -0.01 4.20 0.59
N LEU A 28 0.97 3.70 1.37
CA LEU A 28 0.79 3.18 2.73
C LEU A 28 0.55 4.27 3.78
N PHE A 29 0.79 5.52 3.43
CA PHE A 29 0.76 6.63 4.36
C PHE A 29 -0.41 7.58 4.03
N PRO A 30 -1.25 7.95 5.01
CA PRO A 30 -2.31 8.92 4.79
C PRO A 30 -1.74 10.33 4.55
N PRO A 31 -2.54 11.26 4.00
CA PRO A 31 -2.14 12.66 3.89
C PRO A 31 -1.68 13.24 5.24
N ASN A 32 -0.67 14.11 5.20
CA ASN A 32 -0.06 14.75 6.38
C ASN A 32 0.67 13.81 7.35
N SER A 33 1.11 12.65 6.88
CA SER A 33 1.91 11.68 7.66
C SER A 33 3.40 12.04 7.75
N ILE A 34 3.86 13.08 7.04
CA ILE A 34 5.24 13.56 7.13
C ILE A 34 5.45 14.22 8.49
N THR A 35 6.36 13.64 9.27
CA THR A 35 6.79 14.14 10.58
C THR A 35 8.28 13.91 10.77
N ASN A 36 8.91 14.64 11.69
CA ASN A 36 10.34 14.45 11.99
C ASN A 36 10.62 13.08 12.61
N ALA A 37 11.66 12.42 12.13
CA ALA A 37 12.08 11.08 12.48
C ALA A 37 13.59 11.02 12.72
N VAL A 38 14.01 10.06 13.54
CA VAL A 38 15.42 9.74 13.74
C VAL A 38 15.92 8.84 12.61
N TYR A 39 16.93 9.32 11.90
CA TYR A 39 17.73 8.60 10.93
C TYR A 39 18.97 8.07 11.65
N ARG A 40 19.34 6.81 11.40
CA ARG A 40 20.51 6.17 11.99
C ARG A 40 21.49 5.84 10.88
N TYR A 41 22.72 6.29 11.05
CA TYR A 41 23.82 6.05 10.12
C TYR A 41 24.89 5.17 10.79
N ALA A 42 25.93 4.84 10.03
CA ALA A 42 27.12 4.21 10.58
C ALA A 42 27.74 5.05 11.70
N ASP A 43 28.57 4.41 12.52
CA ASP A 43 29.31 5.05 13.63
C ASP A 43 28.41 5.74 14.67
N GLU A 44 27.22 5.18 14.91
CA GLU A 44 26.22 5.67 15.87
C GLU A 44 25.73 7.11 15.61
N VAL A 45 25.95 7.63 14.40
CA VAL A 45 25.48 8.96 14.03
C VAL A 45 23.96 8.93 13.86
N THR A 46 23.27 9.87 14.50
CA THR A 46 21.83 10.05 14.36
C THR A 46 21.49 11.47 13.95
N GLU A 47 20.56 11.61 13.00
CA GLU A 47 20.02 12.91 12.59
C GLU A 47 18.49 12.90 12.66
N VAL A 48 17.90 14.09 12.75
CA VAL A 48 16.44 14.25 12.75
C VAL A 48 16.02 14.90 11.44
N LYS A 49 15.24 14.18 10.63
CA LYS A 49 14.79 14.62 9.30
C LYS A 49 13.32 14.29 9.06
N PRO A 50 12.64 14.96 8.12
CA PRO A 50 11.29 14.58 7.71
C PRO A 50 11.24 13.13 7.18
N ALA A 51 10.20 12.39 7.58
CA ALA A 51 9.89 11.07 7.03
C ALA A 51 8.37 10.86 7.03
N PHE A 52 7.85 10.04 6.12
CA PHE A 52 6.48 9.56 6.23
C PHE A 52 6.38 8.60 7.41
N GLN A 53 5.42 8.79 8.31
CA GLN A 53 5.27 8.00 9.53
C GLN A 53 3.82 7.69 9.83
N VAL A 54 3.57 6.45 10.22
CA VAL A 54 2.23 5.99 10.60
C VAL A 54 2.31 4.76 11.52
N ALA A 55 1.28 4.52 12.34
CA ALA A 55 1.17 3.24 13.05
C ALA A 55 0.93 2.09 12.06
N LEU A 56 1.47 0.90 12.32
CA LEU A 56 1.29 -0.25 11.43
C LEU A 56 -0.20 -0.61 11.25
N ASP A 57 -1.05 -0.37 12.25
CA ASP A 57 -2.50 -0.58 12.13
C ASP A 57 -3.15 0.30 11.05
N GLU A 58 -2.64 1.52 10.87
CA GLU A 58 -3.12 2.43 9.83
C GLU A 58 -2.64 2.01 8.45
N ALA A 59 -1.37 1.61 8.32
CA ALA A 59 -0.85 1.01 7.09
C ALA A 59 -1.63 -0.28 6.75
N ARG A 60 -1.95 -1.10 7.76
CA ARG A 60 -2.80 -2.30 7.64
C ARG A 60 -4.18 -1.96 7.12
N PHE A 61 -4.83 -0.94 7.66
CA PHE A 61 -6.12 -0.47 7.16
C PHE A 61 -6.04 -0.17 5.66
N ARG A 62 -5.03 0.59 5.24
CA ARG A 62 -4.83 0.94 3.83
C ARG A 62 -4.55 -0.29 2.97
N LEU A 63 -3.66 -1.18 3.39
CA LEU A 63 -3.39 -2.47 2.75
C LEU A 63 -4.69 -3.26 2.51
N CYS A 64 -5.48 -3.47 3.56
CA CYS A 64 -6.76 -4.18 3.51
C CYS A 64 -7.72 -3.60 2.47
N HIS A 65 -7.72 -2.28 2.31
CA HIS A 65 -8.65 -1.57 1.46
C HIS A 65 -8.11 -1.26 0.05
N LEU A 66 -6.81 -1.42 -0.18
CA LEU A 66 -6.11 -1.13 -1.43
C LEU A 66 -5.46 -2.38 -2.06
N GLY A 67 -6.19 -3.51 -2.02
CA GLY A 67 -5.86 -4.72 -2.77
C GLY A 67 -4.96 -5.73 -2.04
N TYR A 68 -4.85 -5.59 -0.71
CA TYR A 68 -4.13 -6.50 0.18
C TYR A 68 -4.97 -6.86 1.42
N SER A 69 -6.28 -7.12 1.23
CA SER A 69 -7.04 -7.91 2.21
C SER A 69 -6.39 -9.27 2.41
N LEU A 70 -6.68 -9.97 3.51
CA LEU A 70 -6.01 -11.25 3.79
C LEU A 70 -6.20 -12.27 2.66
N HIS A 71 -7.40 -12.30 2.06
CA HIS A 71 -7.71 -13.14 0.91
C HIS A 71 -6.92 -12.75 -0.35
N GLU A 72 -6.81 -11.45 -0.64
CA GLU A 72 -6.05 -10.95 -1.80
C GLU A 72 -4.56 -11.22 -1.62
N THR A 73 -4.02 -11.01 -0.42
CA THR A 73 -2.63 -11.30 -0.06
C THR A 73 -2.31 -12.78 -0.22
N LYS A 74 -3.18 -13.67 0.27
CA LYS A 74 -3.07 -15.11 0.04
C LYS A 74 -3.03 -15.43 -1.44
N THR A 75 -3.97 -14.89 -2.22
CA THR A 75 -4.06 -15.14 -3.67
C THR A 75 -2.81 -14.64 -4.41
N LYS A 76 -2.30 -13.44 -4.05
CA LYS A 76 -1.07 -12.88 -4.62
C LYS A 76 0.14 -13.75 -4.29
N PHE A 77 0.27 -14.20 -3.05
CA PHE A 77 1.34 -15.09 -2.60
C PHE A 77 1.32 -16.44 -3.35
N GLU A 78 0.17 -17.12 -3.37
CA GLU A 78 0.02 -18.41 -4.05
C GLU A 78 0.33 -18.31 -5.55
N ARG A 79 -0.04 -17.19 -6.18
CA ARG A 79 0.33 -16.91 -7.57
C ARG A 79 1.83 -16.70 -7.75
N SER A 80 2.51 -16.04 -6.82
CA SER A 80 3.96 -15.89 -6.86
C SER A 80 4.67 -17.24 -6.74
N VAL A 81 4.26 -18.09 -5.79
CA VAL A 81 4.77 -19.46 -5.66
C VAL A 81 4.49 -20.30 -6.92
N ALA A 82 3.27 -20.26 -7.44
CA ALA A 82 2.92 -20.98 -8.68
C ALA A 82 3.72 -20.50 -9.91
N ARG A 83 4.10 -19.21 -9.96
CA ARG A 83 4.98 -18.69 -11.01
C ARG A 83 6.41 -19.15 -10.83
N TRP A 84 6.92 -19.15 -9.60
CA TRP A 84 8.25 -19.64 -9.24
C TRP A 84 8.41 -21.12 -9.59
N ASN A 85 7.39 -21.92 -9.30
CA ASN A 85 7.37 -23.36 -9.53
C ASN A 85 7.32 -23.78 -11.01
N ARG A 86 7.41 -22.83 -11.95
CA ARG A 86 7.63 -23.13 -13.37
C ARG A 86 9.08 -23.53 -13.67
N THR A 87 10.02 -23.15 -12.80
CA THR A 87 11.46 -23.37 -12.98
C THR A 87 12.18 -23.88 -11.74
N ALA A 88 11.51 -23.93 -10.59
CA ALA A 88 12.03 -24.39 -9.29
C ALA A 88 10.97 -25.25 -8.57
N GLU A 89 11.29 -25.81 -7.40
CA GLU A 89 10.36 -26.56 -6.55
C GLU A 89 10.26 -25.96 -5.15
N LEU A 90 9.39 -24.96 -4.97
CA LEU A 90 9.08 -24.36 -3.67
C LEU A 90 7.68 -24.77 -3.19
N ASN A 91 7.61 -25.51 -2.09
CA ASN A 91 6.35 -26.00 -1.52
C ASN A 91 5.81 -25.16 -0.35
N LEU A 92 6.29 -23.93 -0.18
CA LEU A 92 5.87 -23.03 0.90
C LEU A 92 4.42 -22.55 0.71
N THR A 93 3.55 -22.83 1.68
CA THR A 93 2.16 -22.34 1.64
C THR A 93 2.03 -20.95 2.27
N PHE A 94 0.92 -20.26 1.95
CA PHE A 94 0.63 -18.95 2.55
C PHE A 94 0.48 -19.01 4.07
N ASN A 95 -0.09 -20.09 4.60
CA ASN A 95 -0.27 -20.22 6.05
C ASN A 95 1.08 -20.33 6.76
N GLU A 96 2.00 -21.15 6.24
CA GLU A 96 3.35 -21.28 6.83
C GLU A 96 4.13 -19.96 6.74
N PHE A 97 4.06 -19.28 5.60
CA PHE A 97 4.67 -17.96 5.43
C PHE A 97 4.11 -16.95 6.43
N ARG A 98 2.77 -16.85 6.54
CA ARG A 98 2.10 -15.94 7.47
C ARG A 98 2.44 -16.28 8.91
N ASP A 99 2.32 -17.54 9.30
CA ASP A 99 2.52 -18.01 10.68
C ASP A 99 3.98 -17.82 11.11
N THR A 100 4.93 -17.94 10.18
CA THR A 100 6.34 -17.60 10.43
C THR A 100 6.49 -16.11 10.78
N LEU A 101 5.89 -15.22 9.99
CA LEU A 101 6.00 -13.76 10.20
C LEU A 101 5.24 -13.27 11.44
N THR A 102 4.07 -13.83 11.72
CA THR A 102 3.30 -13.47 12.92
C THR A 102 3.90 -14.07 14.19
N GLY A 103 4.68 -15.15 14.07
CA GLY A 103 5.43 -15.75 15.18
C GLY A 103 6.75 -15.05 15.52
N LEU A 104 7.19 -14.06 14.73
CA LEU A 104 8.35 -13.26 15.06
C LEU A 104 8.04 -12.33 16.24
N ASP A 105 8.85 -12.38 17.30
CA ASP A 105 8.87 -11.35 18.34
C ASP A 105 9.54 -10.08 17.79
N PHE A 106 8.82 -9.38 16.92
CA PHE A 106 9.31 -8.17 16.26
C PHE A 106 9.62 -7.05 17.28
N ALA A 107 8.95 -7.05 18.43
CA ALA A 107 9.18 -6.07 19.49
C ALA A 107 10.56 -6.20 20.11
N SER A 108 11.11 -7.42 20.16
CA SER A 108 12.47 -7.69 20.66
C SER A 108 13.57 -7.38 19.64
N LEU A 109 13.24 -7.21 18.36
CA LEU A 109 14.24 -6.95 17.32
C LEU A 109 14.86 -5.56 17.53
N THR A 110 16.19 -5.52 17.42
CA THR A 110 16.97 -4.28 17.50
C THR A 110 17.91 -4.17 16.30
N PRO A 111 18.32 -2.96 15.91
CA PRO A 111 19.31 -2.79 14.83
C PRO A 111 20.59 -3.61 15.06
N ALA A 112 21.08 -3.69 16.30
CA ALA A 112 22.24 -4.53 16.64
C ALA A 112 21.96 -6.03 16.43
N GLY A 113 20.75 -6.50 16.76
CA GLY A 113 20.34 -7.88 16.47
C GLY A 113 20.27 -8.20 14.98
N MET A 114 20.10 -7.18 14.13
CA MET A 114 20.08 -7.34 12.68
C MET A 114 21.47 -7.42 12.04
N GLU A 115 22.55 -7.16 12.79
CA GLU A 115 23.93 -7.26 12.28
C GLU A 115 24.26 -8.68 11.79
N ALA A 116 23.75 -9.71 12.50
CA ALA A 116 23.91 -11.12 12.11
C ALA A 116 23.26 -11.45 10.75
N TYR A 117 22.36 -10.59 10.28
CA TYR A 117 21.59 -10.71 9.05
C TYR A 117 22.00 -9.66 8.01
N GLY A 118 23.19 -9.07 8.15
CA GLY A 118 23.67 -8.03 7.23
C GLY A 118 22.77 -6.79 7.19
N TYR A 119 21.96 -6.57 8.22
CA TYR A 119 20.91 -5.55 8.30
C TYR A 119 19.77 -5.72 7.28
N ASP A 120 19.61 -6.89 6.67
CA ASP A 120 18.48 -7.22 5.80
C ASP A 120 17.46 -8.07 6.57
N PHE A 121 16.26 -7.51 6.80
CA PHE A 121 15.17 -8.26 7.42
C PHE A 121 14.77 -9.52 6.64
N ARG A 122 14.96 -9.54 5.32
CA ARG A 122 14.66 -10.72 4.49
C ARG A 122 15.56 -11.89 4.82
N ASP A 123 16.81 -11.66 5.24
CA ASP A 123 17.73 -12.71 5.68
C ASP A 123 17.25 -13.39 6.97
N LEU A 124 16.68 -12.62 7.91
CA LEU A 124 15.99 -13.19 9.07
C LEU A 124 14.79 -14.04 8.64
N VAL A 125 13.98 -13.56 7.70
CA VAL A 125 12.83 -14.31 7.19
C VAL A 125 13.26 -15.62 6.51
N ILE A 126 14.32 -15.58 5.70
CA ILE A 126 14.92 -16.76 5.05
C ILE A 126 15.40 -17.77 6.10
N GLU A 127 16.12 -17.33 7.14
CA GLU A 127 16.55 -18.21 8.24
C GLU A 127 15.35 -18.91 8.88
N ARG A 128 14.26 -18.18 9.15
CA ARG A 128 13.05 -18.76 9.77
C ARG A 128 12.27 -19.67 8.85
N LEU A 129 12.42 -19.51 7.54
CA LEU A 129 11.82 -20.37 6.52
C LEU A 129 12.79 -21.45 6.02
N ALA A 130 14.00 -21.60 6.57
CA ALA A 130 15.03 -22.50 6.04
C ALA A 130 14.58 -23.97 5.92
N GLY A 131 13.59 -24.41 6.70
CA GLY A 131 12.98 -25.74 6.55
C GLY A 131 12.26 -25.98 5.20
N TRP A 132 12.02 -24.92 4.43
CA TRP A 132 11.40 -24.93 3.10
C TRP A 132 12.42 -24.84 1.96
N ASP A 133 13.70 -24.68 2.27
CA ASP A 133 14.77 -24.62 1.27
C ASP A 133 15.21 -26.04 0.90
N ALA A 134 14.43 -26.66 0.00
CA ALA A 134 14.79 -27.94 -0.62
C ALA A 134 15.83 -27.73 -1.73
N ASP A 135 16.55 -28.79 -2.11
CA ASP A 135 17.52 -28.72 -3.21
C ASP A 135 16.85 -28.22 -4.50
N GLY A 136 17.31 -27.08 -5.01
CA GLY A 136 16.73 -26.40 -6.18
C GLY A 136 15.50 -25.50 -5.90
N ALA A 137 15.06 -25.33 -4.65
CA ALA A 137 13.95 -24.42 -4.30
C ALA A 137 14.33 -22.93 -4.43
N LEU A 138 15.62 -22.61 -4.24
CA LEU A 138 16.17 -21.26 -4.34
C LEU A 138 15.37 -20.26 -3.48
N LEU A 139 15.12 -20.61 -2.22
CA LEU A 139 14.26 -19.83 -1.32
C LEU A 139 14.75 -18.39 -1.16
N GLU A 140 16.07 -18.18 -1.07
CA GLU A 140 16.67 -16.86 -1.00
C GLU A 140 16.27 -15.99 -2.20
N ASP A 141 16.44 -16.49 -3.43
CA ASP A 141 16.07 -15.77 -4.65
C ASP A 141 14.57 -15.48 -4.69
N PHE A 142 13.74 -16.44 -4.25
CA PHE A 142 12.29 -16.23 -4.18
C PHE A 142 11.94 -15.07 -3.24
N ILE A 143 12.47 -15.06 -2.02
CA ILE A 143 12.16 -14.06 -1.00
C ILE A 143 12.74 -12.68 -1.36
N LYS A 144 13.97 -12.61 -1.89
CA LYS A 144 14.67 -11.35 -2.16
C LYS A 144 14.27 -10.70 -3.47
N GLU A 145 14.06 -11.49 -4.53
CA GLU A 145 13.94 -10.97 -5.90
C GLU A 145 12.54 -11.12 -6.50
N HIS A 146 11.73 -12.07 -5.99
CA HIS A 146 10.43 -12.40 -6.61
C HIS A 146 9.20 -12.08 -5.75
N LEU A 147 9.34 -12.11 -4.43
CA LEU A 147 8.24 -11.85 -3.52
C LEU A 147 7.99 -10.33 -3.42
N ASP A 148 6.76 -9.90 -3.70
CA ASP A 148 6.32 -8.53 -3.42
C ASP A 148 6.42 -8.28 -1.91
N PHE A 149 7.29 -7.35 -1.53
CA PHE A 149 7.55 -6.98 -0.14
C PHE A 149 6.25 -6.60 0.61
N THR A 150 5.27 -6.04 -0.10
CA THR A 150 3.96 -5.69 0.49
C THR A 150 3.28 -6.90 1.14
N LEU A 151 3.54 -8.12 0.66
CA LEU A 151 3.05 -9.37 1.26
C LEU A 151 3.69 -9.63 2.63
N LEU A 152 5.00 -9.37 2.78
CA LEU A 152 5.71 -9.46 4.07
C LEU A 152 5.10 -8.47 5.08
N LEU A 153 5.00 -7.19 4.70
CA LEU A 153 4.44 -6.14 5.56
C LEU A 153 3.00 -6.46 5.97
N ARG A 154 2.20 -6.94 5.03
CA ARG A 154 0.81 -7.32 5.31
C ARG A 154 0.73 -8.44 6.33
N CYS A 155 1.56 -9.48 6.22
CA CYS A 155 1.59 -10.58 7.19
C CYS A 155 2.09 -10.11 8.57
N LEU A 156 3.12 -9.26 8.63
CA LEU A 156 3.59 -8.66 9.88
C LEU A 156 2.49 -7.89 10.62
N ALA A 157 1.59 -7.24 9.88
CA ALA A 157 0.47 -6.50 10.43
C ALA A 157 -0.65 -7.39 11.01
N GLU A 158 -0.66 -8.70 10.73
CA GLU A 158 -1.63 -9.62 11.33
C GLU A 158 -1.36 -9.87 12.81
N CYS A 159 -0.10 -9.78 13.24
CA CYS A 159 0.26 -9.82 14.65
C CYS A 159 -0.26 -8.57 15.36
N SER A 160 -1.14 -8.74 16.34
CA SER A 160 -1.74 -7.63 17.09
C SER A 160 -0.71 -6.76 17.78
N ASP A 161 0.37 -7.37 18.27
CA ASP A 161 1.39 -6.70 19.07
C ASP A 161 2.24 -5.77 18.20
N ASN A 162 2.32 -6.05 16.89
CA ASN A 162 3.00 -5.20 15.92
C ASN A 162 2.19 -3.96 15.53
N ARG A 163 0.85 -3.96 15.73
CA ARG A 163 -0.05 -2.93 15.16
C ARG A 163 0.22 -1.51 15.67
N GLN A 164 0.73 -1.37 16.88
CA GLN A 164 1.07 -0.06 17.47
C GLN A 164 2.46 0.42 17.10
N MET A 165 3.29 -0.43 16.48
CA MET A 165 4.63 -0.05 16.05
C MET A 165 4.56 0.97 14.92
N ILE A 166 5.56 1.86 14.87
CA ILE A 166 5.63 2.90 13.85
C ILE A 166 6.28 2.35 12.59
N LEU A 167 5.53 2.38 11.50
CA LEU A 167 6.04 2.22 10.13
C LEU A 167 6.54 3.58 9.64
N ARG A 168 7.74 3.62 9.06
CA ARG A 168 8.39 4.85 8.64
C ARG A 168 9.12 4.67 7.33
N TRP A 169 8.93 5.61 6.40
CA TRP A 169 9.66 5.66 5.13
C TRP A 169 10.66 6.82 5.13
N HIS A 170 11.94 6.47 5.26
CA HIS A 170 13.06 7.37 5.39
C HIS A 170 13.51 7.89 4.02
N HIS A 171 12.91 8.99 3.56
CA HIS A 171 13.13 9.49 2.20
C HIS A 171 14.05 10.71 2.10
N GLN A 172 14.20 11.51 3.17
CA GLN A 172 14.83 12.83 3.09
C GLN A 172 16.24 12.81 2.49
N ASP A 173 17.06 11.80 2.78
CA ASP A 173 18.42 11.73 2.22
C ASP A 173 18.42 11.70 0.69
N LEU A 174 17.46 10.99 0.07
CA LEU A 174 17.29 11.00 -1.39
C LEU A 174 16.96 12.38 -1.93
N VAL A 175 16.10 13.12 -1.20
CA VAL A 175 15.68 14.48 -1.56
C VAL A 175 16.86 15.45 -1.45
N ASP A 176 17.56 15.44 -0.31
CA ASP A 176 18.72 16.31 -0.06
C ASP A 176 19.85 16.05 -1.06
N SER A 177 20.01 14.80 -1.48
CA SER A 177 21.02 14.39 -2.48
C SER A 177 20.59 14.68 -3.93
N GLY A 178 19.35 15.11 -4.17
CA GLY A 178 18.81 15.37 -5.51
C GLY A 178 18.54 14.11 -6.35
N TRP A 179 18.42 12.93 -5.72
CA TRP A 179 18.07 11.68 -6.43
C TRP A 179 16.58 11.58 -6.76
N ALA A 180 15.73 12.22 -5.96
CA ALA A 180 14.28 12.30 -6.12
C ALA A 180 13.76 13.61 -5.52
N THR A 181 12.60 14.06 -5.99
CA THR A 181 11.81 15.13 -5.38
C THR A 181 10.70 14.53 -4.50
N VAL A 182 10.02 15.36 -3.70
CA VAL A 182 8.83 14.89 -2.95
C VAL A 182 7.70 14.53 -3.93
N GLU A 183 7.62 15.23 -5.05
CA GLU A 183 6.70 14.95 -6.14
C GLU A 183 6.95 13.54 -6.73
N ASP A 184 8.20 13.17 -6.99
CA ASP A 184 8.55 11.81 -7.47
C ASP A 184 8.15 10.73 -6.45
N LEU A 185 8.35 11.00 -5.15
CA LEU A 185 8.00 10.06 -4.08
C LEU A 185 6.48 9.91 -3.91
N THR A 186 5.71 10.94 -4.27
CA THR A 186 4.25 10.97 -4.11
C THR A 186 3.50 10.72 -5.42
N GLU A 187 4.23 10.41 -6.50
CA GLU A 187 3.68 10.07 -7.81
C GLU A 187 2.69 8.91 -7.70
N VAL A 188 1.59 9.06 -8.44
CA VAL A 188 0.50 8.08 -8.46
C VAL A 188 0.78 7.06 -9.55
N ASP A 189 0.91 5.79 -9.17
CA ASP A 189 0.74 4.71 -10.13
C ASP A 189 -0.73 4.69 -10.57
N ARG A 190 -0.98 5.27 -11.74
CA ARG A 190 -2.33 5.51 -12.25
C ARG A 190 -3.09 4.21 -12.51
N GLU A 191 -2.42 3.15 -12.98
CA GLU A 191 -3.07 1.87 -13.26
C GLU A 191 -3.51 1.22 -11.95
N VAL A 192 -2.60 1.10 -10.99
CA VAL A 192 -2.89 0.52 -9.67
C VAL A 192 -3.95 1.35 -8.95
N SER A 193 -3.89 2.67 -9.05
CA SER A 193 -4.83 3.57 -8.39
C SER A 193 -6.23 3.50 -9.01
N ILE A 194 -6.37 3.36 -10.33
CA ILE A 194 -7.67 3.13 -10.99
C ILE A 194 -8.27 1.79 -10.54
N ILE A 195 -7.46 0.72 -10.44
CA ILE A 195 -7.90 -0.58 -9.96
C ILE A 195 -8.39 -0.47 -8.51
N ASN A 196 -7.59 0.13 -7.63
CA ASN A 196 -7.92 0.31 -6.22
C ASN A 196 -9.17 1.17 -6.02
N HIS A 197 -9.27 2.29 -6.76
CA HIS A 197 -10.45 3.14 -6.75
C HIS A 197 -11.71 2.37 -7.17
N THR A 198 -11.65 1.66 -8.30
CA THR A 198 -12.78 0.88 -8.83
C THR A 198 -13.21 -0.22 -7.86
N MET A 199 -12.26 -0.91 -7.26
CA MET A 199 -12.51 -1.92 -6.24
C MET A 199 -13.17 -1.34 -4.98
N LEU A 200 -12.68 -0.19 -4.49
CA LEU A 200 -13.26 0.50 -3.33
C LEU A 200 -14.70 0.94 -3.59
N ILE A 201 -14.97 1.52 -4.76
CA ILE A 201 -16.32 1.86 -5.20
C ILE A 201 -17.20 0.61 -5.16
N GLY A 202 -16.78 -0.48 -5.79
CA GLY A 202 -17.54 -1.74 -5.83
C GLY A 202 -17.88 -2.26 -4.43
N ARG A 203 -16.89 -2.34 -3.54
CA ARG A 203 -17.09 -2.80 -2.15
C ARG A 203 -18.07 -1.90 -1.37
N LEU A 204 -18.02 -0.59 -1.58
CA LEU A 204 -18.94 0.36 -0.95
C LEU A 204 -20.35 0.29 -1.56
N GLN A 205 -20.47 0.00 -2.86
CA GLN A 205 -21.75 -0.28 -3.50
C GLN A 205 -22.39 -1.55 -2.94
N ASP A 206 -21.62 -2.62 -2.78
CA ASP A 206 -22.08 -3.87 -2.14
C ASP A 206 -22.52 -3.64 -0.70
N TYR A 207 -21.73 -2.88 0.07
CA TYR A 207 -22.06 -2.52 1.45
C TYR A 207 -23.35 -1.69 1.56
N SER A 208 -23.54 -0.74 0.65
CA SER A 208 -24.66 0.21 0.69
C SER A 208 -25.94 -0.31 0.04
N GLY A 209 -25.84 -1.30 -0.85
CA GLY A 209 -26.92 -1.72 -1.76
C GLY A 209 -27.20 -0.72 -2.89
N ALA A 210 -26.40 0.35 -3.03
CA ALA A 210 -26.60 1.41 -4.02
C ALA A 210 -25.76 1.15 -5.29
N TYR A 211 -26.29 0.34 -6.20
CA TYR A 211 -25.56 -0.11 -7.40
C TYR A 211 -25.57 0.88 -8.56
N PHE A 212 -26.55 1.77 -8.64
CA PHE A 212 -26.61 2.78 -9.69
C PHE A 212 -25.80 4.02 -9.29
N VAL A 213 -25.16 4.66 -10.26
CA VAL A 213 -24.26 5.82 -10.04
C VAL A 213 -24.94 6.92 -9.25
N GLU A 214 -26.17 7.27 -9.61
CA GLU A 214 -26.90 8.37 -8.96
C GLU A 214 -27.31 8.02 -7.52
N ASP A 215 -27.67 6.76 -7.25
CA ASP A 215 -27.97 6.28 -5.90
C ASP A 215 -26.72 6.26 -5.03
N PHE A 216 -25.60 5.79 -5.59
CA PHE A 216 -24.34 5.70 -4.88
C PHE A 216 -23.76 7.08 -4.57
N ASP A 217 -23.82 8.02 -5.51
CA ASP A 217 -23.37 9.41 -5.30
C ASP A 217 -24.18 10.09 -4.18
N ARG A 218 -25.51 9.88 -4.14
CA ARG A 218 -26.36 10.33 -3.02
C ARG A 218 -26.02 9.64 -1.71
N TRP A 219 -25.67 8.35 -1.75
CA TRP A 219 -25.25 7.63 -0.55
C TRP A 219 -23.93 8.18 0.01
N LEU A 220 -22.95 8.49 -0.84
CA LEU A 220 -21.71 9.15 -0.45
C LEU A 220 -21.98 10.53 0.18
N GLU A 221 -22.88 11.32 -0.41
CA GLU A 221 -23.34 12.59 0.15
C GLU A 221 -23.92 12.41 1.56
N ALA A 222 -24.76 11.39 1.77
CA ALA A 222 -25.29 11.03 3.09
C ALA A 222 -24.21 10.53 4.07
N LYS A 223 -23.02 10.13 3.59
CA LYS A 223 -21.83 9.82 4.40
C LYS A 223 -20.92 11.03 4.62
N GLY A 224 -21.36 12.23 4.26
CA GLY A 224 -20.65 13.47 4.50
C GLY A 224 -19.64 13.85 3.40
N VAL A 225 -19.68 13.19 2.25
CA VAL A 225 -18.86 13.59 1.10
C VAL A 225 -19.52 14.78 0.41
N ALA A 226 -18.78 15.87 0.22
CA ALA A 226 -19.32 17.06 -0.43
C ALA A 226 -19.65 16.78 -1.91
N ARG A 227 -20.83 17.23 -2.32
CA ARG A 227 -21.31 17.14 -3.70
C ARG A 227 -21.08 18.48 -4.43
N ASN A 228 -19.81 18.79 -4.66
CA ASN A 228 -19.35 20.08 -5.19
C ASN A 228 -18.43 19.94 -6.42
N THR A 229 -18.26 18.74 -6.96
CA THR A 229 -17.42 18.48 -8.13
C THR A 229 -18.23 18.69 -9.41
N PRO A 230 -17.87 19.66 -10.27
CA PRO A 230 -18.50 19.83 -11.57
C PRO A 230 -18.17 18.66 -12.50
N TYR A 231 -19.17 18.17 -13.23
CA TYR A 231 -18.99 17.11 -14.23
C TYR A 231 -19.87 17.39 -15.45
N SER A 232 -19.32 17.21 -16.64
CA SER A 232 -20.04 17.37 -17.91
C SER A 232 -20.52 16.01 -18.39
N LYS A 233 -21.77 15.65 -18.13
CA LYS A 233 -22.38 14.37 -18.55
C LYS A 233 -22.70 14.40 -20.04
N LEU A 234 -22.16 13.45 -20.81
CA LEU A 234 -22.47 13.32 -22.23
C LEU A 234 -23.82 12.59 -22.42
N GLU A 235 -24.74 13.22 -23.13
CA GLU A 235 -26.04 12.65 -23.48
C GLU A 235 -25.97 11.89 -24.80
N LYS A 236 -26.93 10.98 -25.05
CA LYS A 236 -27.00 10.22 -26.32
C LYS A 236 -27.09 11.08 -27.58
N SER A 237 -27.57 12.33 -27.43
CA SER A 237 -27.64 13.31 -28.52
C SER A 237 -26.27 13.92 -28.88
N GLY A 238 -25.22 13.62 -28.12
CA GLY A 238 -23.90 14.27 -28.21
C GLY A 238 -23.83 15.61 -27.46
N ALA A 239 -24.92 16.06 -26.83
CA ALA A 239 -24.90 17.25 -25.99
C ALA A 239 -24.28 16.97 -24.61
N ALA A 240 -23.58 17.96 -24.05
CA ALA A 240 -23.06 17.89 -22.69
C ALA A 240 -24.03 18.59 -21.71
N LYS A 241 -24.35 17.92 -20.60
CA LYS A 241 -25.16 18.45 -19.51
C LYS A 241 -24.29 18.63 -18.27
N ALA A 242 -24.20 19.86 -17.77
CA ALA A 242 -23.52 20.14 -16.50
C ALA A 242 -24.30 19.53 -15.33
N VAL A 243 -23.60 18.78 -14.49
CA VAL A 243 -24.10 18.23 -13.22
C VAL A 243 -23.06 18.42 -12.14
N THR A 244 -23.49 18.36 -10.88
CA THR A 244 -22.59 18.36 -9.73
C THR A 244 -22.67 17.01 -9.02
N MET A 245 -21.51 16.45 -8.72
CA MET A 245 -21.33 15.13 -8.11
C MET A 245 -20.40 15.22 -6.90
N THR A 246 -20.30 14.12 -6.16
CA THR A 246 -19.17 13.92 -5.27
C THR A 246 -17.90 13.66 -6.10
N LEU A 247 -16.72 13.95 -5.55
CA LEU A 247 -15.45 13.68 -6.23
C LEU A 247 -15.34 12.19 -6.65
N PRO A 248 -15.65 11.19 -5.79
CA PRO A 248 -15.60 9.80 -6.22
C PRO A 248 -16.61 9.43 -7.31
N GLY A 249 -17.80 10.04 -7.29
CA GLY A 249 -18.78 9.88 -8.36
C GLY A 249 -18.27 10.40 -9.71
N ALA A 250 -17.65 11.58 -9.70
CA ALA A 250 -17.05 12.18 -10.89
C ALA A 250 -15.86 11.36 -11.42
N VAL A 251 -14.92 10.99 -10.55
CA VAL A 251 -13.74 10.17 -10.91
C VAL A 251 -14.16 8.82 -11.48
N ARG A 252 -15.13 8.12 -10.85
CA ARG A 252 -15.71 6.89 -11.38
C ARG A 252 -16.20 7.09 -12.82
N ASN A 253 -16.96 8.16 -13.08
CA ASN A 253 -17.46 8.42 -14.42
C ASN A 253 -16.36 8.77 -15.42
N MET A 254 -15.31 9.50 -15.02
CA MET A 254 -14.16 9.78 -15.89
C MET A 254 -13.38 8.51 -16.26
N ILE A 255 -13.28 7.54 -15.34
CA ILE A 255 -12.66 6.23 -15.60
C ILE A 255 -13.50 5.40 -16.58
N HIS A 256 -14.83 5.36 -16.41
CA HIS A 256 -15.72 4.53 -17.22
C HIS A 256 -16.17 5.15 -18.54
N HIS A 257 -16.08 6.48 -18.66
CA HIS A 257 -16.41 7.23 -19.87
C HIS A 257 -15.21 8.02 -20.40
N PRO A 258 -14.07 7.35 -20.72
CA PRO A 258 -12.88 8.01 -21.23
C PRO A 258 -13.11 8.67 -22.61
N GLU A 259 -14.16 8.26 -23.33
CA GLU A 259 -14.58 8.85 -24.60
C GLU A 259 -15.13 10.27 -24.46
N ASN A 260 -15.49 10.71 -23.24
CA ASN A 260 -16.08 12.02 -23.01
C ASN A 260 -14.99 13.11 -22.93
N PRO A 261 -14.83 13.97 -23.95
CA PRO A 261 -13.72 14.92 -24.02
C PRO A 261 -13.89 16.14 -23.09
N HIS A 262 -15.05 16.27 -22.43
CA HIS A 262 -15.39 17.42 -21.60
C HIS A 262 -14.89 17.30 -20.15
N ASN A 263 -14.27 16.17 -19.80
CA ASN A 263 -13.72 15.93 -18.47
C ASN A 263 -12.33 15.31 -18.62
N ALA A 264 -11.41 15.67 -17.75
CA ALA A 264 -10.08 15.08 -17.68
C ALA A 264 -9.84 14.60 -16.26
N LEU A 265 -9.39 13.35 -16.12
CA LEU A 265 -9.02 12.79 -14.83
C LEU A 265 -7.56 13.15 -14.53
N SER A 266 -7.32 13.98 -13.51
CA SER A 266 -5.97 14.21 -13.00
C SER A 266 -5.55 13.12 -12.00
N ASP A 267 -4.25 13.01 -11.72
CA ASP A 267 -3.75 12.10 -10.69
C ASP A 267 -4.11 12.58 -9.27
N ASP A 268 -4.18 13.90 -9.07
CA ASP A 268 -4.68 14.49 -7.83
C ASP A 268 -6.15 14.11 -7.57
N ASP A 269 -7.02 14.22 -8.58
CA ASP A 269 -8.42 13.80 -8.46
C ASP A 269 -8.53 12.32 -8.07
N LEU A 270 -7.71 11.46 -8.68
CA LEU A 270 -7.71 10.03 -8.41
C LEU A 270 -7.25 9.73 -6.97
N ARG A 271 -6.13 10.33 -6.54
CA ARG A 271 -5.61 10.21 -5.17
C ARG A 271 -6.63 10.70 -4.16
N ASP A 272 -7.14 11.91 -4.34
CA ASP A 272 -8.05 12.56 -3.39
C ASP A 272 -9.39 11.82 -3.33
N SER A 273 -9.84 11.23 -4.45
CA SER A 273 -11.00 10.34 -4.47
C SER A 273 -10.76 9.06 -3.65
N ILE A 274 -9.61 8.41 -3.78
CA ILE A 274 -9.26 7.23 -2.97
C ILE A 274 -9.24 7.59 -1.49
N GLU A 275 -8.62 8.71 -1.10
CA GLU A 275 -8.61 9.17 0.30
C GLU A 275 -10.03 9.46 0.81
N CYS A 276 -10.88 10.05 -0.03
CA CYS A 276 -12.28 10.27 0.30
C CYS A 276 -13.01 8.95 0.57
N LEU A 277 -12.84 7.94 -0.29
CA LEU A 277 -13.46 6.62 -0.11
C LEU A 277 -12.91 5.89 1.13
N LEU A 278 -11.60 5.93 1.38
CA LEU A 278 -11.00 5.37 2.59
C LEU A 278 -11.54 6.05 3.86
N ARG A 279 -11.75 7.36 3.83
CA ARG A 279 -12.40 8.10 4.92
C ARG A 279 -13.83 7.61 5.13
N VAL A 280 -14.62 7.41 4.07
CA VAL A 280 -15.97 6.86 4.19
C VAL A 280 -15.93 5.47 4.85
N VAL A 281 -15.04 4.58 4.39
CA VAL A 281 -14.86 3.24 4.94
C VAL A 281 -14.58 3.27 6.45
N ARG A 282 -13.70 4.17 6.90
CA ARG A 282 -13.34 4.31 8.32
C ARG A 282 -14.51 4.69 9.22
N HIS A 283 -15.48 5.42 8.69
CA HIS A 283 -16.65 5.88 9.45
C HIS A 283 -17.87 4.96 9.28
N LEU A 284 -17.73 3.81 8.61
CA LEU A 284 -18.80 2.83 8.54
C LEU A 284 -19.03 2.20 9.93
N PRO A 285 -20.30 2.00 10.33
CA PRO A 285 -20.62 1.33 11.61
C PRO A 285 -20.10 -0.11 11.69
N THR A 286 -19.99 -0.77 10.55
CA THR A 286 -19.47 -2.13 10.40
C THR A 286 -18.45 -2.14 9.28
N GLY A 287 -17.40 -2.97 9.41
CA GLY A 287 -16.38 -3.12 8.37
C GLY A 287 -16.97 -3.62 7.05
N LEU A 288 -16.27 -3.35 5.96
CA LEU A 288 -16.62 -3.90 4.64
C LEU A 288 -16.52 -5.44 4.67
N PRO A 289 -17.46 -6.16 4.03
CA PRO A 289 -17.43 -7.62 4.01
C PRO A 289 -16.19 -8.15 3.25
N GLY A 290 -15.59 -9.23 3.74
CA GLY A 290 -14.50 -9.93 3.06
C GLY A 290 -13.11 -9.28 3.15
N ILE A 291 -12.92 -8.30 4.03
CA ILE A 291 -11.63 -7.58 4.18
C ILE A 291 -10.68 -8.20 5.22
N THR A 292 -11.24 -8.86 6.24
CA THR A 292 -10.50 -9.51 7.34
C THR A 292 -10.06 -10.91 6.98
#